data_AF-A0A4Q5R720-F1
#
_entry.id   AF-A0A4Q5R720-F1
#
_cell.length_a   1.000
_cell.length_b   1.000
_cell.length_c   1.000
_cell.angle_alpha   90.00
_cell.angle_beta   90.00
_cell.angle_gamma   90.00
#
_symmetry.space_group_name_H-M   'P 1'
#
loop_
_entity.id
_entity.type
_entity.pdbx_description
1 polymer ?
#
loop_
_entity_poly.entity_id
_entity_poly.type
_entity_poly.pdbx_seq_one_letter_code
_entity_poly.pdbx_strand_id
1 'polypeptide(L)'
;MSKGYEAIIGRLVPLAPVPDLRALRSVLQFEFPYAVETIDRLLTDLVGRSHLLFRPTLLVGPPGAGKSRLVARVAHHLGVGLWRVDATHDSGAAIGGLDRRWATAEPAHPAMAIARFGIANPLILVDELEKASTRRDYGRLWDSLLPLLEPETAAAYPDPAFQTAVNLSHVSWLATANSTSLLPGPLLDRFRVIEMPGPTAADLEALLPSIPAGIAARRGIDPRFLPALDSAEIAITRRAWPGGSIRRLTRMVETIVAVRETMNLQH
;
A
#
# COMPACT_ATOMS: atom_id res chain seq x y z
N MET A 1 -7.98 -11.35 -27.45
CA MET A 1 -7.52 -11.26 -26.04
C MET A 1 -6.16 -10.59 -25.88
N SER A 2 -5.38 -10.36 -26.96
CA SER A 2 -4.21 -9.47 -26.91
C SER A 2 -4.56 -7.98 -26.87
N LYS A 3 -5.82 -7.64 -27.17
CA LYS A 3 -6.33 -6.26 -27.23
C LYS A 3 -6.24 -5.61 -25.85
N GLY A 4 -5.37 -4.61 -25.70
CA GLY A 4 -5.05 -3.95 -24.44
C GLY A 4 -3.74 -4.39 -23.78
N TYR A 5 -3.07 -5.42 -24.30
CA TYR A 5 -1.81 -5.98 -23.77
C TYR A 5 -0.66 -5.96 -24.79
N GLU A 6 -0.85 -5.34 -25.96
CA GLU A 6 0.15 -5.28 -27.03
C GLU A 6 1.45 -4.58 -26.61
N ALA A 7 1.39 -3.73 -25.59
CA ALA A 7 2.54 -3.04 -25.03
C ALA A 7 3.50 -3.97 -24.25
N ILE A 8 3.02 -5.13 -23.78
CA ILE A 8 3.79 -6.02 -22.90
C ILE A 8 4.08 -7.39 -23.52
N ILE A 9 3.29 -7.84 -24.49
CA ILE A 9 3.48 -9.15 -25.13
C ILE A 9 4.71 -9.11 -26.05
N GLY A 10 5.70 -9.96 -25.76
CA GLY A 10 6.92 -10.12 -26.57
C GLY A 10 7.85 -8.90 -26.54
N ARG A 11 7.69 -8.01 -25.55
CA ARG A 11 8.48 -6.77 -25.41
C ARG A 11 9.20 -6.73 -24.07
N LEU A 12 10.35 -6.07 -24.05
CA LEU A 12 11.01 -5.70 -22.80
C LEU A 12 10.26 -4.52 -22.18
N VAL A 13 9.70 -4.74 -20.99
CA VAL A 13 9.04 -3.71 -20.19
C VAL A 13 10.06 -3.15 -19.20
N PRO A 14 10.23 -1.82 -19.08
CA PRO A 14 11.27 -1.23 -18.24
C PRO A 14 11.01 -1.50 -16.76
N LEU A 15 12.09 -1.48 -15.98
CA LEU A 15 12.04 -1.52 -14.52
C LEU A 15 12.19 -0.09 -13.97
N ALA A 16 11.33 0.29 -13.03
CA ALA A 16 11.44 1.54 -12.30
C ALA A 16 12.73 1.54 -11.45
N PRO A 17 13.58 2.58 -11.54
CA PRO A 17 14.82 2.68 -10.80
C PRO A 17 14.58 3.00 -9.31
N VAL A 18 15.57 2.74 -8.46
CA VAL A 18 15.53 3.19 -7.06
C VAL A 18 15.83 4.70 -7.00
N PRO A 19 14.95 5.54 -6.42
CA PRO A 19 15.20 6.97 -6.28
C PRO A 19 16.12 7.26 -5.07
N ASP A 20 16.31 8.54 -4.74
CA ASP A 20 17.01 8.93 -3.51
C ASP A 20 16.24 8.45 -2.25
N LEU A 21 16.76 7.38 -1.64
CA LEU A 21 16.20 6.79 -0.44
C LEU A 21 16.25 7.74 0.78
N ARG A 22 17.19 8.70 0.81
CA ARG A 22 17.27 9.68 1.91
C ARG A 22 16.07 10.61 1.84
N ALA A 23 15.80 11.20 0.68
CA ALA A 23 14.66 12.07 0.47
C ALA A 23 13.34 11.33 0.74
N LEU A 24 13.21 10.10 0.22
CA LEU A 24 12.04 9.24 0.46
C LEU A 24 11.82 8.98 1.96
N ARG A 25 12.87 8.58 2.68
CA ARG A 25 12.83 8.32 4.12
C ARG A 25 12.39 9.56 4.89
N SER A 26 12.95 10.73 4.59
CA SER A 26 12.61 11.99 5.27
C SER A 26 11.14 12.35 5.12
N VAL A 27 10.58 12.21 3.91
CA VAL A 27 9.16 12.52 3.65
C VAL A 27 8.25 11.50 4.34
N LEU A 28 8.59 10.22 4.30
CA LEU A 28 7.81 9.18 5.00
C LEU A 28 7.86 9.36 6.52
N GLN A 29 9.02 9.71 7.09
CA GLN A 29 9.15 10.00 8.52
C GLN A 29 8.29 11.19 8.94
N PHE A 30 8.21 12.24 8.10
CA PHE A 30 7.32 13.37 8.36
C PHE A 30 5.83 12.97 8.37
N GLU A 31 5.43 12.05 7.49
CA GLU A 31 4.04 11.58 7.39
C GLU A 31 3.65 10.50 8.41
N PHE A 32 4.63 9.75 8.91
CA PHE A 32 4.46 8.61 9.82
C PHE A 32 5.56 8.59 10.91
N PRO A 33 5.63 9.63 11.77
CA PRO A 33 6.71 9.77 12.76
C PRO A 33 6.78 8.63 13.79
N TYR A 34 5.67 7.94 14.01
CA TYR A 34 5.57 6.80 14.92
C TYR A 34 6.04 5.47 14.28
N ALA A 35 6.25 5.43 12.96
CA ALA A 35 6.56 4.20 12.21
C ALA A 35 7.94 4.23 11.54
N VAL A 36 8.89 5.02 12.08
CA VAL A 36 10.23 5.19 11.51
C VAL A 36 10.96 3.86 11.37
N GLU A 37 10.90 3.00 12.39
CA GLU A 37 11.53 1.67 12.31
C GLU A 37 10.90 0.78 11.23
N THR A 38 9.57 0.81 11.09
CA THR A 38 8.84 0.11 10.03
C THR A 38 9.30 0.59 8.64
N ILE A 39 9.44 1.92 8.47
CA ILE A 39 9.93 2.55 7.23
C ILE A 39 11.35 2.08 6.94
N ASP A 40 12.25 2.15 7.93
CA ASP A 40 13.65 1.78 7.75
C ASP A 40 13.79 0.32 7.32
N ARG A 41 13.09 -0.61 8.01
CA ARG A 41 13.09 -2.03 7.65
C ARG A 41 12.53 -2.32 6.26
N LEU A 42 11.54 -1.53 5.81
CA LEU A 42 10.96 -1.64 4.47
C LEU A 42 11.96 -1.16 3.40
N LEU A 43 12.59 0.00 3.62
CA LEU A 43 13.53 0.62 2.67
C LEU A 43 14.87 -0.11 2.57
N THR A 44 15.27 -0.89 3.58
CA THR A 44 16.50 -1.71 3.55
C THR A 44 16.61 -2.57 2.28
N ASP A 45 15.49 -3.06 1.75
CA ASP A 45 15.51 -3.89 0.54
C ASP A 45 15.97 -3.11 -0.70
N LEU A 46 15.82 -1.79 -0.73
CA LEU A 46 16.16 -0.98 -1.90
C LEU A 46 17.61 -0.49 -1.87
N VAL A 47 18.30 -0.62 -0.73
CA VAL A 47 19.68 -0.14 -0.57
C VAL A 47 20.62 -0.90 -1.52
N GLY A 48 21.34 -0.15 -2.35
CA GLY A 48 22.30 -0.70 -3.31
C GLY A 48 21.68 -1.38 -4.53
N ARG A 49 20.34 -1.36 -4.70
CA ARG A 49 19.67 -1.88 -5.89
C ARG A 49 19.59 -0.81 -6.98
N SER A 50 19.68 -1.25 -8.23
CA SER A 50 19.47 -0.39 -9.41
C SER A 50 17.99 -0.15 -9.71
N HIS A 51 17.11 -1.09 -9.33
CA HIS A 51 15.68 -1.05 -9.61
C HIS A 51 14.84 -1.42 -8.39
N LEU A 52 13.60 -0.94 -8.35
CA LEU A 52 12.67 -1.23 -7.26
C LEU A 52 12.33 -2.72 -7.23
N LEU A 53 12.58 -3.33 -6.06
CA LEU A 53 12.13 -4.68 -5.75
C LEU A 53 12.03 -4.80 -4.23
N PHE A 54 10.81 -4.91 -3.72
CA PHE A 54 10.58 -5.25 -2.32
C PHE A 54 10.47 -6.76 -2.18
N ARG A 55 11.09 -7.31 -1.13
CA ARG A 55 10.75 -8.68 -0.71
C ARG A 55 9.27 -8.70 -0.29
N PRO A 56 8.53 -9.79 -0.54
CA PRO A 56 7.20 -9.96 0.01
C PRO A 56 7.17 -9.58 1.48
N THR A 57 6.43 -8.52 1.82
CA THR A 57 6.41 -7.98 3.17
C THR A 57 5.00 -7.84 3.69
N LEU A 58 4.74 -8.36 4.89
CA LEU A 58 3.48 -8.23 5.59
C LEU A 58 3.63 -7.20 6.71
N LEU A 59 2.93 -6.08 6.59
CA LEU A 59 2.82 -5.08 7.66
C LEU A 59 1.73 -5.49 8.65
N VAL A 60 2.09 -5.68 9.92
CA VAL A 60 1.17 -6.13 10.97
C VAL A 60 1.07 -5.07 12.06
N GLY A 61 -0.14 -4.74 12.51
CA GLY A 61 -0.31 -3.73 13.55
C GLY A 61 -1.78 -3.40 13.82
N PRO A 62 -2.10 -2.55 14.80
CA PRO A 62 -3.50 -2.31 15.18
C PRO A 62 -4.31 -1.65 14.04
N PRO A 63 -5.64 -1.80 14.06
CA PRO A 63 -6.52 -1.11 13.13
C PRO A 63 -6.35 0.41 13.26
N GLY A 64 -6.26 1.11 12.13
CA GLY A 64 -6.07 2.56 12.13
C GLY A 64 -4.61 3.03 12.31
N ALA A 65 -3.63 2.13 12.43
CA ALA A 65 -2.20 2.44 12.42
C ALA A 65 -1.69 3.03 11.09
N GLY A 66 -2.50 2.97 10.02
CA GLY A 66 -2.14 3.57 8.74
C GLY A 66 -1.29 2.68 7.82
N LYS A 67 -1.25 1.36 8.02
CA LYS A 67 -0.51 0.37 7.20
C LYS A 67 -0.73 0.54 5.70
N SER A 68 -1.98 0.50 5.26
CA SER A 68 -2.34 0.65 3.83
C SER A 68 -2.04 2.06 3.31
N ARG A 69 -2.13 3.07 4.18
CA ARG A 69 -1.73 4.45 3.85
C ARG A 69 -0.22 4.53 3.65
N LEU A 70 0.58 3.91 4.51
CA LEU A 70 2.04 3.87 4.40
C LEU A 70 2.45 3.25 3.06
N VAL A 71 1.90 2.09 2.70
CA VAL A 71 2.16 1.46 1.40
C VAL A 71 1.80 2.37 0.24
N ALA A 72 0.63 3.02 0.30
CA ALA A 72 0.22 3.94 -0.76
C ALA A 72 1.14 5.16 -0.90
N ARG A 73 1.66 5.69 0.22
CA ARG A 73 2.60 6.82 0.22
C ARG A 73 4.00 6.40 -0.21
N VAL A 74 4.45 5.20 0.14
CA VAL A 74 5.68 4.60 -0.40
C VAL A 74 5.59 4.50 -1.92
N ALA A 75 4.53 3.91 -2.47
CA ALA A 75 4.37 3.78 -3.91
C ALA A 75 4.33 5.16 -4.62
N HIS A 76 3.58 6.11 -4.05
CA HIS A 76 3.48 7.47 -4.57
C HIS A 76 4.83 8.19 -4.63
N HIS A 77 5.60 8.17 -3.53
CA HIS A 77 6.91 8.84 -3.47
C HIS A 77 8.00 8.13 -4.27
N LEU A 78 7.85 6.82 -4.49
CA LEU A 78 8.69 6.06 -5.42
C LEU A 78 8.34 6.32 -6.89
N GLY A 79 7.19 6.95 -7.17
CA GLY A 79 6.69 7.13 -8.54
C GLY A 79 6.31 5.81 -9.22
N VAL A 80 5.96 4.77 -8.44
CA VAL A 80 5.64 3.43 -8.96
C VAL A 80 4.13 3.19 -8.94
N GLY A 81 3.63 2.47 -9.95
CA GLY A 81 2.23 2.07 -10.01
C GLY A 81 1.82 1.17 -8.84
N LEU A 82 0.71 1.51 -8.18
CA LEU A 82 0.14 0.75 -7.08
C LEU A 82 -1.14 0.01 -7.53
N TRP A 83 -1.08 -1.31 -7.59
CA TRP A 83 -2.26 -2.16 -7.77
C TRP A 83 -2.80 -2.60 -6.39
N ARG A 84 -4.06 -2.31 -6.09
CA ARG A 84 -4.66 -2.64 -4.79
C ARG A 84 -5.62 -3.81 -4.93
N VAL A 85 -5.46 -4.78 -4.06
CA VAL A 85 -6.35 -5.93 -3.88
C VAL A 85 -6.89 -5.87 -2.46
N ASP A 86 -8.20 -5.86 -2.30
CA ASP A 86 -8.84 -5.94 -0.99
C ASP A 86 -9.23 -7.40 -0.72
N ALA A 87 -8.55 -8.02 0.25
CA ALA A 87 -8.76 -9.44 0.56
C ALA A 87 -10.16 -9.74 1.12
N THR A 88 -10.91 -8.74 1.60
CA THR A 88 -12.29 -8.94 2.07
C THR A 88 -13.30 -9.16 0.95
N HIS A 89 -13.05 -8.57 -0.22
CA HIS A 89 -13.98 -8.57 -1.36
C HIS A 89 -13.52 -9.51 -2.49
N ASP A 90 -12.23 -9.83 -2.56
CA ASP A 90 -11.68 -10.71 -3.58
C ASP A 90 -11.97 -12.19 -3.24
N SER A 91 -12.64 -12.89 -4.16
CA SER A 91 -12.90 -14.33 -4.04
C SER A 91 -11.62 -15.17 -4.11
N GLY A 92 -10.49 -14.57 -4.52
CA GLY A 92 -9.15 -15.11 -4.41
C GLY A 92 -8.61 -15.76 -5.67
N ALA A 93 -9.45 -16.12 -6.64
CA ALA A 93 -9.02 -16.69 -7.91
C ALA A 93 -8.48 -15.62 -8.88
N ALA A 94 -9.06 -14.41 -8.88
CA ALA A 94 -8.74 -13.36 -9.85
C ALA A 94 -7.27 -12.90 -9.77
N ILE A 95 -6.67 -12.90 -8.57
CA ILE A 95 -5.27 -12.50 -8.41
C ILE A 95 -4.29 -13.36 -9.21
N GLY A 96 -4.58 -14.66 -9.35
CA GLY A 96 -3.81 -15.62 -10.14
C GLY A 96 -4.27 -15.74 -11.61
N GLY A 97 -5.31 -14.99 -11.97
CA GLY A 97 -5.93 -15.05 -13.29
C GLY A 97 -7.04 -16.10 -13.39
N LEU A 98 -7.98 -15.83 -14.30
CA LEU A 98 -9.11 -16.68 -14.60
C LEU A 98 -8.90 -17.34 -15.97
N ASP A 99 -9.11 -18.65 -16.02
CA ASP A 99 -8.82 -19.44 -17.22
C ASP A 99 -9.60 -18.96 -18.43
N ARG A 100 -8.95 -18.98 -19.60
CA ARG A 100 -9.49 -18.53 -20.89
C ARG A 100 -10.82 -19.19 -21.28
N ARG A 101 -11.15 -20.36 -20.75
CA ARG A 101 -12.40 -21.07 -21.01
C ARG A 101 -13.61 -20.41 -20.33
N TRP A 102 -13.40 -19.54 -19.36
CA TRP A 102 -14.46 -18.81 -18.67
C TRP A 102 -14.87 -17.57 -19.47
N ALA A 103 -16.17 -17.24 -19.44
CA ALA A 103 -16.67 -16.01 -20.08
C ALA A 103 -16.03 -14.73 -19.52
N THR A 104 -15.53 -14.80 -18.28
CA THR A 104 -14.86 -13.73 -17.53
C THR A 104 -13.35 -13.96 -17.45
N ALA A 105 -12.74 -14.56 -18.47
CA ALA A 105 -11.30 -14.79 -18.50
C ALA A 105 -10.52 -13.48 -18.32
N GLU A 106 -9.55 -13.48 -17.41
CA GLU A 106 -8.79 -12.30 -17.01
C GLU A 106 -7.36 -12.72 -16.64
N PRO A 107 -6.32 -12.05 -17.16
CA PRO A 107 -4.94 -12.33 -16.75
C PRO A 107 -4.73 -12.10 -15.26
N ALA A 108 -3.68 -12.69 -14.70
CA ALA A 108 -3.31 -12.46 -13.31
C ALA A 108 -3.15 -10.94 -13.05
N HIS A 109 -3.67 -10.47 -11.91
CA HIS A 109 -3.52 -9.08 -11.46
C HIS A 109 -2.11 -8.48 -11.65
N PRO A 110 -1.00 -9.18 -11.33
CA PRO A 110 0.34 -8.68 -11.64
C PRO A 110 0.59 -8.40 -13.13
N ALA A 111 0.13 -9.27 -14.04
CA ALA A 111 0.25 -9.02 -15.47
C ALA A 111 -0.60 -7.81 -15.91
N MET A 112 -1.80 -7.65 -15.34
CA MET A 112 -2.64 -6.47 -15.57
C MET A 112 -1.99 -5.18 -15.04
N ALA A 113 -1.35 -5.23 -13.88
CA ALA A 113 -0.65 -4.10 -13.30
C ALA A 113 0.53 -3.67 -14.19
N ILE A 114 1.31 -4.63 -14.69
CA ILE A 114 2.41 -4.38 -15.64
C ILE A 114 1.87 -3.69 -16.90
N ALA A 115 0.78 -4.21 -17.49
CA ALA A 115 0.14 -3.63 -18.66
C ALA A 115 -0.35 -2.19 -18.42
N ARG A 116 -1.00 -1.97 -17.26
CA ARG A 116 -1.57 -0.68 -16.89
C ARG A 116 -0.53 0.39 -16.63
N PHE A 117 0.55 0.05 -15.94
CA PHE A 117 1.56 1.01 -15.48
C PHE A 117 2.77 1.10 -16.42
N GLY A 118 2.92 0.18 -17.38
CA GLY A 118 4.01 0.19 -18.34
C GLY A 118 5.39 -0.10 -17.73
N ILE A 119 5.42 -0.74 -16.56
CA ILE A 119 6.64 -1.12 -15.82
C ILE A 119 6.56 -2.58 -15.39
N ALA A 120 7.68 -3.29 -15.37
CA ALA A 120 7.74 -4.71 -15.00
C ALA A 120 7.77 -4.96 -13.48
N ASN A 121 8.01 -3.92 -12.68
CA ASN A 121 8.08 -3.96 -11.22
C ASN A 121 7.04 -3.05 -10.53
N PRO A 122 5.74 -3.18 -10.86
CA PRO A 122 4.70 -2.48 -10.11
C PRO A 122 4.66 -2.98 -8.66
N LEU A 123 4.07 -2.16 -7.79
CA LEU A 123 3.80 -2.54 -6.41
C LEU A 123 2.37 -3.06 -6.29
N ILE A 124 2.20 -4.26 -5.75
CA ILE A 124 0.90 -4.82 -5.42
C ILE A 124 0.70 -4.75 -3.92
N LEU A 125 -0.41 -4.14 -3.52
CA LEU A 125 -0.89 -4.10 -2.15
C LEU A 125 -2.03 -5.10 -1.98
N VAL A 126 -1.85 -6.09 -1.11
CA VAL A 126 -2.94 -6.95 -0.62
C VAL A 126 -3.38 -6.46 0.75
N ASP A 127 -4.51 -5.75 0.80
CA ASP A 127 -5.02 -5.10 2.00
C ASP A 127 -5.87 -6.09 2.84
N GLU A 128 -5.71 -6.04 4.17
CA GLU A 128 -6.46 -6.86 5.13
C GLU A 128 -6.40 -8.37 4.85
N LEU A 129 -5.20 -8.88 4.54
CA LEU A 129 -4.94 -10.27 4.13
C LEU A 129 -5.50 -11.32 5.11
N GLU A 130 -5.59 -10.99 6.40
CA GLU A 130 -6.14 -11.86 7.44
C GLU A 130 -7.65 -12.08 7.32
N LYS A 131 -8.35 -11.21 6.59
CA LYS A 131 -9.79 -11.29 6.38
C LYS A 131 -10.20 -12.02 5.11
N ALA A 132 -9.23 -12.56 4.37
CA ALA A 132 -9.51 -13.34 3.17
C ALA A 132 -10.44 -14.52 3.48
N SER A 133 -11.32 -14.84 2.53
CA SER A 133 -12.19 -16.01 2.63
C SER A 133 -11.36 -17.28 2.81
N THR A 134 -11.73 -18.08 3.81
CA THR A 134 -11.13 -19.39 4.05
C THR A 134 -11.85 -20.51 3.31
N ARG A 135 -12.86 -20.23 2.48
CA ARG A 135 -13.55 -21.26 1.69
C ARG A 135 -12.70 -21.67 0.49
N ARG A 136 -12.66 -22.97 0.15
CA ARG A 136 -11.88 -23.49 -1.00
C ARG A 136 -12.67 -23.56 -2.29
N ASP A 137 -14.00 -23.43 -2.20
CA ASP A 137 -14.95 -23.78 -3.27
C ASP A 137 -14.71 -23.02 -4.58
N TYR A 138 -14.11 -21.82 -4.51
CA TYR A 138 -13.80 -20.97 -5.66
C TYR A 138 -12.31 -20.60 -5.77
N GLY A 139 -11.43 -21.37 -5.13
CA GLY A 139 -10.03 -20.99 -4.89
C GLY A 139 -9.88 -20.09 -3.67
N ARG A 140 -8.73 -20.16 -2.99
CA ARG A 140 -8.39 -19.29 -1.85
C ARG A 140 -7.37 -18.26 -2.30
N LEU A 141 -7.57 -17.00 -1.91
CA LEU A 141 -6.60 -15.92 -2.18
C LEU A 141 -5.18 -16.30 -1.73
N TRP A 142 -5.07 -16.91 -0.55
CA TRP A 142 -3.79 -17.35 0.00
C TRP A 142 -3.08 -18.36 -0.90
N ASP A 143 -3.82 -19.34 -1.44
CA ASP A 143 -3.25 -20.38 -2.30
C ASP A 143 -2.80 -19.80 -3.64
N SER A 144 -3.57 -18.87 -4.21
CA SER A 144 -3.22 -18.15 -5.45
C SER A 144 -1.99 -17.25 -5.30
N LEU A 145 -1.74 -16.72 -4.09
CA LEU A 145 -0.60 -15.85 -3.80
C LEU A 145 0.72 -16.62 -3.72
N LEU A 146 0.75 -17.82 -3.15
CA LEU A 146 1.99 -18.58 -2.90
C LEU A 146 2.96 -18.64 -4.10
N PRO A 147 2.55 -19.06 -5.31
CA PRO A 147 3.45 -19.11 -6.47
C PRO A 147 3.91 -17.72 -6.95
N LEU A 148 3.18 -16.65 -6.62
CA LEU A 148 3.50 -15.28 -7.01
C LEU A 148 4.49 -14.60 -6.07
N LEU A 149 4.58 -15.05 -4.81
CA LEU A 149 5.48 -14.48 -3.80
C LEU A 149 6.91 -15.02 -3.91
N GLU A 150 7.12 -16.14 -4.58
CA GLU A 150 8.45 -16.73 -4.81
C GLU A 150 9.01 -16.27 -6.17
N PRO A 151 10.17 -15.58 -6.22
CA PRO A 151 10.74 -15.11 -7.48
C PRO A 151 10.99 -16.20 -8.51
N GLU A 152 11.42 -17.40 -8.07
CA GLU A 152 11.69 -18.56 -8.95
C GLU A 152 10.42 -19.04 -9.64
N THR A 153 9.35 -19.26 -8.87
CA THR A 153 8.04 -19.68 -9.38
C THR A 153 7.40 -18.57 -10.23
N ALA A 154 7.54 -17.31 -9.80
CA ALA A 154 6.99 -16.15 -10.51
C ALA A 154 7.73 -15.83 -11.83
N ALA A 155 8.97 -16.28 -12.03
CA ALA A 155 9.74 -16.01 -13.25
C ALA A 155 9.15 -16.67 -14.52
N ALA A 156 8.37 -17.73 -14.35
CA ALA A 156 7.70 -18.45 -15.43
C ALA A 156 6.25 -18.81 -15.04
N TYR A 157 5.51 -17.84 -14.53
CA TYR A 157 4.14 -18.04 -14.04
C TYR A 157 3.19 -18.45 -15.17
N PRO A 158 2.52 -19.61 -15.12
CA PRO A 158 1.63 -20.07 -16.18
C PRO A 158 0.28 -19.35 -16.10
N ASP A 159 0.17 -18.19 -16.76
CA ASP A 159 -1.04 -17.37 -16.71
C ASP A 159 -2.24 -18.07 -17.35
N PRO A 160 -3.35 -18.31 -16.62
CA PRO A 160 -4.50 -19.04 -17.14
C PRO A 160 -5.24 -18.35 -18.29
N ALA A 161 -5.19 -17.02 -18.39
CA ALA A 161 -5.88 -16.30 -19.46
C ALA A 161 -5.02 -16.23 -20.73
N PHE A 162 -3.73 -15.97 -20.58
CA PHE A 162 -2.79 -15.95 -21.70
C PHE A 162 -2.38 -17.34 -22.20
N GLN A 163 -2.54 -18.38 -21.37
CA GLN A 163 -2.15 -19.76 -21.69
C GLN A 163 -0.67 -19.87 -22.09
N THR A 164 0.18 -19.05 -21.46
CA THR A 164 1.63 -19.03 -21.64
C THR A 164 2.31 -18.55 -20.37
N ALA A 165 3.61 -18.80 -20.25
CA ALA A 165 4.40 -18.35 -19.11
C ALA A 165 4.64 -16.84 -19.18
N VAL A 166 4.43 -16.15 -18.06
CA VAL A 166 4.69 -14.72 -17.88
C VAL A 166 5.74 -14.56 -16.78
N ASN A 167 6.74 -13.72 -17.03
CA ASN A 167 7.72 -13.39 -16.01
C ASN A 167 7.18 -12.28 -15.10
N LEU A 168 6.84 -12.64 -13.87
CA LEU A 168 6.31 -11.77 -12.82
C LEU A 168 7.30 -11.58 -11.65
N SER A 169 8.53 -12.09 -11.77
CA SER A 169 9.54 -12.14 -10.70
C SER A 169 9.99 -10.75 -10.19
N HIS A 170 9.74 -9.69 -10.95
CA HIS A 170 10.08 -8.32 -10.59
C HIS A 170 8.94 -7.56 -9.90
N VAL A 171 7.74 -8.13 -9.79
CA VAL A 171 6.60 -7.52 -9.10
C VAL A 171 6.87 -7.48 -7.60
N SER A 172 6.63 -6.31 -6.98
CA SER A 172 6.82 -6.12 -5.54
C SER A 172 5.52 -6.35 -4.77
N TRP A 173 5.57 -7.15 -3.71
CA TRP A 173 4.39 -7.52 -2.91
C TRP A 173 4.45 -6.94 -1.50
N LEU A 174 3.51 -6.04 -1.18
CA LEU A 174 3.27 -5.57 0.18
C LEU A 174 1.86 -6.00 0.61
N ALA A 175 1.72 -6.51 1.82
CA ALA A 175 0.44 -6.89 2.39
C ALA A 175 0.22 -6.20 3.73
N THR A 176 -1.04 -6.07 4.15
CA THR A 176 -1.38 -5.57 5.49
C THR A 176 -2.21 -6.61 6.23
N ALA A 177 -2.02 -6.67 7.55
CA ALA A 177 -2.91 -7.40 8.45
C ALA A 177 -3.02 -6.73 9.81
N ASN A 178 -4.13 -6.96 10.52
CA ASN A 178 -4.25 -6.54 11.91
C ASN A 178 -3.63 -7.56 12.89
N SER A 179 -3.57 -8.83 12.51
CA SER A 179 -2.97 -9.92 13.27
C SER A 179 -2.55 -11.03 12.31
N THR A 180 -1.53 -11.80 12.67
CA THR A 180 -1.10 -13.00 11.94
C THR A 180 -1.85 -14.26 12.38
N SER A 181 -2.66 -14.19 13.44
CA SER A 181 -3.28 -15.36 14.09
C SER A 181 -4.17 -16.20 13.17
N LEU A 182 -4.75 -15.59 12.12
CA LEU A 182 -5.61 -16.27 11.15
C LEU A 182 -4.88 -16.66 9.87
N LEU A 183 -3.61 -16.26 9.71
CA LEU A 183 -2.84 -16.53 8.50
C LEU A 183 -2.21 -17.92 8.57
N PRO A 184 -2.22 -18.68 7.47
CA PRO A 184 -1.64 -20.02 7.44
C PRO A 184 -0.11 -19.94 7.43
N GLY A 185 0.55 -20.89 8.11
CA GLY A 185 2.01 -20.99 8.20
C GLY A 185 2.73 -20.89 6.84
N PRO A 186 2.33 -21.65 5.81
CA PRO A 186 2.96 -21.57 4.48
C PRO A 186 2.98 -20.17 3.86
N LEU A 187 1.95 -19.35 4.14
CA LEU A 187 1.90 -17.97 3.66
C LEU A 187 2.83 -17.06 4.48
N LEU A 188 2.82 -17.23 5.81
CA LEU A 188 3.71 -16.49 6.71
C LEU A 188 5.19 -16.75 6.39
N ASP A 189 5.55 -17.99 6.04
CA ASP A 189 6.92 -18.36 5.66
C ASP A 189 7.41 -17.64 4.39
N ARG A 190 6.49 -17.13 3.55
CA ARG A 190 6.82 -16.36 2.34
C ARG A 190 6.87 -14.86 2.57
N PHE A 191 6.34 -14.37 3.69
CA PHE A 191 6.35 -12.96 4.01
C PHE A 191 7.43 -12.64 5.04
N ARG A 192 8.19 -11.57 4.79
CA ARG A 192 8.87 -10.86 5.86
C ARG A 192 7.81 -10.10 6.67
N VAL A 193 7.60 -10.48 7.92
CA VAL A 193 6.68 -9.77 8.82
C VAL A 193 7.38 -8.55 9.41
N ILE A 194 6.78 -7.37 9.27
CA ILE A 194 7.23 -6.13 9.91
C ILE A 194 6.08 -5.58 10.75
N GLU A 195 6.34 -5.37 12.03
CA GLU A 195 5.38 -4.70 12.92
C GLU A 195 5.33 -3.20 12.64
N MET A 196 4.11 -2.67 12.63
CA MET A 196 3.83 -1.24 12.52
C MET A 196 3.04 -0.80 13.75
N PRO A 197 3.63 0.01 14.64
CA PRO A 197 2.94 0.48 15.83
C PRO A 197 1.78 1.40 15.44
N GLY A 198 0.79 1.48 16.32
CA GLY A 198 -0.19 2.55 16.28
C GLY A 198 0.40 3.83 16.86
N PRO A 199 0.02 5.02 16.37
CA PRO A 199 0.46 6.27 16.98
C PRO A 199 -0.13 6.41 18.39
N THR A 200 0.59 7.10 19.24
CA THR A 200 0.23 7.37 20.63
C THR A 200 -0.07 8.85 20.83
N ALA A 201 -0.58 9.24 21.99
CA ALA A 201 -0.74 10.65 22.33
C ALA A 201 0.58 11.44 22.29
N ALA A 202 1.73 10.78 22.54
CA ALA A 202 3.05 11.41 22.48
C ALA A 202 3.45 11.81 21.05
N ASP A 203 2.92 11.13 20.03
CA ASP A 203 3.21 11.41 18.62
C ASP A 203 2.40 12.58 18.07
N LEU A 204 1.43 13.12 18.83
CA LEU A 204 0.49 14.13 18.36
C LEU A 204 1.20 15.34 17.77
N GLU A 205 2.18 15.92 18.49
CA GLU A 205 2.87 17.13 18.03
C GLU A 205 3.64 16.89 16.73
N ALA A 206 4.22 15.70 16.54
CA ALA A 206 4.91 15.33 15.31
C ALA A 206 3.93 15.05 14.14
N LEU A 207 2.71 14.61 14.42
CA LEU A 207 1.67 14.31 13.43
C LEU A 207 0.93 15.56 12.93
N LEU A 208 0.75 16.55 13.81
CA LEU A 208 -0.06 17.73 13.50
C LEU A 208 0.42 18.53 12.29
N PRO A 209 1.72 18.69 11.99
CA PRO A 209 2.16 19.38 10.78
C PRO A 209 1.81 18.63 9.48
N SER A 210 1.87 17.30 9.48
CA SER A 210 1.69 16.51 8.27
C SER A 210 0.22 16.34 7.88
N ILE A 211 -0.71 16.48 8.84
CA ILE A 211 -2.15 16.33 8.60
C ILE A 211 -2.73 17.48 7.74
N PRO A 212 -2.59 18.77 8.10
CA PRO A 212 -3.01 19.90 7.27
C PRO A 212 -2.33 19.89 5.91
N ALA A 213 -1.03 19.59 5.83
CA ALA A 213 -0.33 19.43 4.56
C ALA A 213 -0.99 18.36 3.68
N GLY A 214 -1.36 17.22 4.27
CA GLY A 214 -2.11 16.18 3.59
C GLY A 214 -3.54 16.58 3.19
N ILE A 215 -4.22 17.41 3.98
CA ILE A 215 -5.54 17.97 3.64
C ILE A 215 -5.41 18.93 2.45
N ALA A 216 -4.42 19.84 2.48
CA ALA A 216 -4.12 20.78 1.42
C ALA A 216 -3.88 20.07 0.09
N ALA A 217 -3.02 19.05 0.12
CA ALA A 217 -2.71 18.23 -1.06
C ALA A 217 -3.96 17.53 -1.63
N ARG A 218 -4.87 17.02 -0.77
CA ARG A 218 -6.13 16.40 -1.23
C ARG A 218 -7.11 17.42 -1.83
N ARG A 219 -7.12 18.65 -1.31
CA ARG A 219 -7.95 19.75 -1.80
C ARG A 219 -7.35 20.45 -3.03
N GLY A 220 -6.10 20.15 -3.39
CA GLY A 220 -5.40 20.82 -4.49
C GLY A 220 -5.08 22.29 -4.18
N ILE A 221 -4.98 22.66 -2.90
CA ILE A 221 -4.67 24.03 -2.47
C ILE A 221 -3.26 24.11 -1.90
N ASP A 222 -2.66 25.29 -2.01
CA ASP A 222 -1.36 25.56 -1.42
C ASP A 222 -1.42 25.38 0.12
N PRO A 223 -0.52 24.61 0.74
CA PRO A 223 -0.48 24.42 2.19
C PRO A 223 -0.46 25.72 3.00
N ARG A 224 0.01 26.82 2.42
CA ARG A 224 0.00 28.15 3.05
C ARG A 224 -1.41 28.69 3.31
N PHE A 225 -2.42 28.22 2.58
CA PHE A 225 -3.83 28.56 2.82
C PHE A 225 -4.48 27.74 3.93
N LEU A 226 -3.78 26.73 4.47
CA LEU A 226 -4.19 25.96 5.63
C LEU A 226 -3.22 26.22 6.79
N PRO A 227 -3.40 27.33 7.55
CA PRO A 227 -2.52 27.63 8.66
C PRO A 227 -2.52 26.49 9.68
N ALA A 228 -1.38 26.31 10.34
CA ALA A 228 -1.22 25.35 11.41
C ALA A 228 -2.28 25.54 12.51
N LEU A 229 -2.48 24.49 13.33
CA LEU A 229 -3.35 24.60 14.48
C LEU A 229 -2.72 25.51 15.53
N ASP A 230 -3.54 26.36 16.15
CA ASP A 230 -3.12 27.20 17.26
C ASP A 230 -3.05 26.40 18.58
N SER A 231 -2.55 27.03 19.65
CA SER A 231 -2.36 26.37 20.94
C SER A 231 -3.67 25.85 21.57
N ALA A 232 -4.80 26.52 21.32
CA ALA A 232 -6.10 26.12 21.85
C ALA A 232 -6.64 24.90 21.09
N GLU A 233 -6.56 24.90 19.77
CA GLU A 233 -6.95 23.78 18.92
C GLU A 233 -6.08 22.55 19.17
N ILE A 234 -4.77 22.73 19.38
CA ILE A 234 -3.85 21.64 19.77
C ILE A 234 -4.28 21.07 21.13
N ALA A 235 -4.61 21.91 22.11
CA ALA A 235 -5.05 21.46 23.43
C ALA A 235 -6.40 20.72 23.39
N ILE A 236 -7.33 21.16 22.53
CA ILE A 236 -8.60 20.46 22.29
C ILE A 236 -8.33 19.10 21.64
N THR A 237 -7.50 19.07 20.60
CA THR A 237 -7.14 17.84 19.88
C THR A 237 -6.47 16.82 20.82
N ARG A 238 -5.53 17.28 21.66
CA ARG A 238 -4.84 16.44 22.66
C ARG A 238 -5.81 15.82 23.66
N ARG A 239 -6.80 16.57 24.15
CA ARG A 239 -7.81 16.06 25.09
C ARG A 239 -8.75 15.04 24.42
N ALA A 240 -9.08 15.25 23.16
CA ALA A 240 -10.05 14.43 22.44
C ALA A 240 -9.44 13.20 21.73
N TRP A 241 -8.12 13.15 21.57
CA TRP A 241 -7.40 12.06 20.91
C TRP A 241 -6.30 11.47 21.82
N PRO A 242 -6.55 10.34 22.49
CA PRO A 242 -5.56 9.69 23.38
C PRO A 242 -4.51 8.84 22.63
N GLY A 243 -4.50 8.87 21.29
CA GLY A 243 -3.74 7.94 20.45
C GLY A 243 -4.64 7.01 19.62
N GLY A 244 -4.01 6.12 18.85
CA GLY A 244 -4.66 5.05 18.10
C GLY A 244 -4.92 5.42 16.64
N SER A 245 -6.18 5.65 16.26
CA SER A 245 -6.51 5.79 14.83
C SER A 245 -6.06 7.13 14.24
N ILE A 246 -5.14 7.10 13.26
CA ILE A 246 -4.78 8.28 12.45
C ILE A 246 -6.00 8.83 11.72
N ARG A 247 -6.87 7.95 11.21
CA ARG A 247 -8.10 8.37 10.52
C ARG A 247 -9.01 9.18 11.43
N ARG A 248 -9.07 8.85 12.73
CA ARG A 248 -9.82 9.64 13.72
C ARG A 248 -9.17 11.02 13.91
N LEU A 249 -7.85 11.07 14.07
CA LEU A 249 -7.12 12.33 14.24
C LEU A 249 -7.28 13.25 13.02
N THR A 250 -7.12 12.72 11.80
CA THR A 250 -7.31 13.47 10.56
C THR A 250 -8.72 14.07 10.47
N ARG A 251 -9.76 13.30 10.78
CA ARG A 251 -11.15 13.81 10.79
C ARG A 251 -11.34 14.94 11.81
N MET A 252 -10.74 14.83 13.01
CA MET A 252 -10.81 15.89 14.02
C MET A 252 -10.18 17.20 13.51
N VAL A 253 -9.01 17.10 12.87
CA VAL A 253 -8.32 18.25 12.29
C VAL A 253 -9.10 18.84 11.11
N GLU A 254 -9.69 17.99 10.25
CA GLU A 254 -10.57 18.44 9.16
C GLU A 254 -11.78 19.21 9.69
N THR A 255 -12.39 18.77 10.79
CA THR A 255 -13.49 19.50 11.44
C THR A 255 -13.03 20.87 11.95
N ILE A 256 -11.88 20.94 12.62
CA ILE A 256 -11.32 22.22 13.13
C ILE A 256 -11.11 23.20 11.97
N VAL A 257 -10.49 22.73 10.88
CA VAL A 257 -10.26 23.53 9.67
C VAL A 257 -11.59 24.03 9.09
N ALA A 258 -12.60 23.18 8.96
CA ALA A 258 -13.89 23.56 8.40
C ALA A 258 -14.63 24.61 9.27
N VAL A 259 -14.55 24.51 10.59
CA VAL A 259 -15.12 25.50 11.52
C VAL A 259 -14.43 26.85 11.35
N ARG A 260 -13.09 26.86 11.24
CA ARG A 260 -12.30 28.07 11.02
C ARG A 260 -12.69 28.77 9.72
N GLU A 261 -12.80 28.01 8.63
CA GLU A 261 -13.23 28.53 7.33
C GLU A 261 -14.64 29.16 7.41
N THR A 262 -15.55 28.55 8.16
CA THR A 262 -16.92 29.08 8.35
C THR A 262 -16.92 30.38 9.15
N MET A 263 -16.14 30.47 10.23
CA MET A 263 -16.04 31.67 11.06
C MET A 263 -15.41 32.84 10.30
N ASN A 264 -14.41 32.58 9.46
CA ASN A 264 -13.75 33.62 8.65
C ASN A 264 -14.64 34.14 7.51
N LEU A 265 -15.69 33.42 7.10
CA LEU A 265 -16.65 33.87 6.09
C LEU A 265 -17.79 34.73 6.67
N GLN A 266 -17.95 34.75 7.99
CA GLN A 266 -18.97 35.54 8.69
C GLN A 266 -18.49 36.94 9.11
N HIS A 267 -17.23 37.26 8.84
CA HIS A 267 -16.57 38.55 9.11
C HIS A 267 -16.04 39.15 7.81
#